data_AF-A0AAU5RJC4-F1
#
_entry.id   AF-A0AAU5RJC4-F1
#
_cell.length_a   1.000
_cell.length_b   1.000
_cell.length_c   1.000
_cell.angle_alpha   90.00
_cell.angle_beta   90.00
_cell.angle_gamma   90.00
#
_symmetry.space_group_name_H-M   'P 1'
#
loop_
_entity.id
_entity.type
_entity.pdbx_description
1 polymer ?
#
loop_
_entity_poly.entity_id
_entity_poly.type
_entity_poly.pdbx_seq_one_letter_code
_entity_poly.pdbx_strand_id
1 'polypeptide(L)'
;MATRAWRTAGVALGGSLLLAGGVTGCAAADTDRGPTTFVSAPDLFYLRPYGDKAGAANRTPFHVSARDAESHDPYGTYGHRLTVDASDAGGAVRLKITGMSHSGPRCSGSARRVVCRVDAEYDSWSALDRVRPVAAKGSEPGEGGVVRFTFTTEDGTKHTTRTRVVVGEPVVQVRKSAPYEDVSPGGDLTAALVVRNTGEVPVRGLGVKLSAGEFELRRRYANCRYPAQYHAHVALCELPDVRIEPGETVTLGPALRLRASDTAMSASFSRAVWPLDVGPDKNETVPDGGEKGEGPRLEAVRTPKAGGAFAQGTVSTAVTLDTTSDFRVEAVRTDVGKGRKIHLTVHDDGPSDPGSGVRLVFTPPPGAVVREQPMEALDEDYYEPYCERERGTYVCEVGSLRPGKSRTFDFTLDLDRAGEGTVALRPGKTALDRRDPRPGNDTARITVER
;
A
#
# COMPACT_ATOMS: atom_id res chain seq x y z
N MET A 1 17.40 67.08 -25.14
CA MET A 1 16.11 67.04 -25.88
C MET A 1 15.24 65.97 -25.23
N ALA A 2 13.93 66.24 -25.08
CA ALA A 2 12.82 65.36 -24.62
C ALA A 2 13.16 64.26 -23.57
N THR A 3 12.87 64.39 -22.26
CA THR A 3 11.53 64.37 -21.60
C THR A 3 10.69 63.12 -21.94
N ARG A 4 10.12 62.35 -20.99
CA ARG A 4 9.46 62.71 -19.72
C ARG A 4 9.59 61.60 -18.65
N ALA A 5 9.68 62.00 -17.38
CA ALA A 5 9.18 61.20 -16.24
C ALA A 5 7.66 61.43 -16.05
N TRP A 6 7.00 60.79 -15.08
CA TRP A 6 5.93 61.43 -14.26
C TRP A 6 5.62 60.69 -12.95
N ARG A 7 5.03 61.44 -12.02
CA ARG A 7 4.48 61.07 -10.71
C ARG A 7 3.00 61.56 -10.65
N THR A 8 2.15 61.28 -9.66
CA THR A 8 2.32 60.68 -8.32
C THR A 8 1.02 59.96 -7.89
N ALA A 9 1.08 59.24 -6.77
CA ALA A 9 0.07 59.02 -5.72
C ALA A 9 -1.39 59.52 -5.91
N GLY A 10 -2.34 58.71 -5.41
CA GLY A 10 -3.72 59.11 -5.07
C GLY A 10 -4.46 58.02 -4.28
N VAL A 11 -5.02 58.35 -3.10
CA VAL A 11 -5.63 57.42 -2.14
C VAL A 11 -7.14 57.64 -2.03
N ALA A 12 -7.93 56.55 -2.00
CA ALA A 12 -9.23 56.40 -1.30
C ALA A 12 -9.62 54.90 -1.34
N LEU A 13 -9.72 54.12 -0.24
CA LEU A 13 -10.71 54.12 0.85
C LEU A 13 -12.18 53.94 0.40
N GLY A 14 -12.78 52.79 0.76
CA GLY A 14 -14.23 52.61 0.88
C GLY A 14 -14.77 51.27 0.38
N GLY A 15 -15.46 50.51 1.25
CA GLY A 15 -16.38 49.43 0.82
C GLY A 15 -16.13 48.04 1.41
N SER A 16 -16.64 47.80 2.63
CA SER A 16 -16.71 46.44 3.21
C SER A 16 -17.74 45.57 2.49
N LEU A 17 -17.46 44.27 2.32
CA LEU A 17 -18.51 43.27 2.16
C LEU A 17 -18.09 41.92 2.75
N LEU A 18 -18.80 41.54 3.82
CA LEU A 18 -18.74 40.22 4.43
C LEU A 18 -19.39 39.19 3.49
N LEU A 19 -18.69 38.10 3.17
CA LEU A 19 -19.33 36.82 2.88
C LEU A 19 -18.57 35.71 3.60
N ALA A 20 -19.10 35.34 4.77
CA ALA A 20 -18.77 34.08 5.40
C ALA A 20 -19.37 32.94 4.56
N GLY A 21 -18.53 32.03 4.08
CA GLY A 21 -18.93 30.86 3.30
C GLY A 21 -18.06 29.68 3.68
N GLY A 22 -18.41 29.00 4.78
CA GLY A 22 -17.61 27.92 5.33
C GLY A 22 -17.57 26.71 4.40
N VAL A 23 -16.36 26.25 4.06
CA VAL A 23 -16.14 24.94 3.45
C VAL A 23 -15.44 24.07 4.50
N THR A 24 -16.22 23.30 5.25
CA THR A 24 -15.69 22.36 6.25
C THR A 24 -15.06 21.17 5.53
N GLY A 25 -13.74 21.15 5.44
CA GLY A 25 -12.96 20.08 4.82
C GLY A 25 -11.78 19.66 5.68
N CYS A 26 -11.83 18.40 6.14
CA CYS A 26 -10.75 17.62 6.76
C CYS A 26 -10.17 18.12 8.10
N ALA A 27 -10.01 17.16 9.02
CA ALA A 27 -9.29 17.37 10.27
C ALA A 27 -7.79 17.56 9.97
N ALA A 28 -7.32 18.81 10.00
CA ALA A 28 -5.94 19.08 10.37
C ALA A 28 -5.74 18.58 11.81
N ALA A 29 -4.56 18.02 12.10
CA ALA A 29 -4.17 17.72 13.47
C ALA A 29 -4.03 19.05 14.23
N ASP A 30 -5.03 19.35 15.07
CA ASP A 30 -5.17 20.60 15.81
C ASP A 30 -4.22 20.57 17.03
N THR A 31 -2.90 20.64 16.78
CA THR A 31 -1.84 20.51 17.79
C THR A 31 -1.69 21.73 18.72
N ASP A 32 -2.68 22.63 18.75
CA ASP A 32 -2.66 23.87 19.54
C ASP A 32 -4.00 24.16 20.24
N ARG A 33 -4.84 23.13 20.42
CA ARG A 33 -5.91 23.13 21.42
C ARG A 33 -5.52 22.19 22.55
N GLY A 34 -5.72 22.63 23.79
CA GLY A 34 -5.58 21.78 24.98
C GLY A 34 -6.51 20.56 24.91
N PRO A 35 -6.35 19.58 25.82
CA PRO A 35 -7.12 18.34 25.76
C PRO A 35 -8.62 18.65 25.73
N THR A 36 -9.32 18.15 24.71
CA THR A 36 -10.76 18.39 24.51
C THR A 36 -11.57 17.18 24.96
N THR A 37 -12.68 17.41 25.68
CA THR A 37 -13.68 16.37 25.95
C THR A 37 -14.51 16.08 24.70
N PHE A 38 -14.61 14.80 24.29
CA PHE A 38 -15.30 14.40 23.05
C PHE A 38 -15.96 13.02 23.11
N VAL A 39 -16.82 12.76 22.11
CA VAL A 39 -17.20 11.41 21.68
C VAL A 39 -17.12 11.34 20.15
N SER A 40 -16.50 10.28 19.63
CA SER A 40 -16.25 10.07 18.20
C SER A 40 -16.71 8.69 17.77
N ALA A 41 -17.31 8.62 16.58
CA ALA A 41 -17.80 7.43 15.92
C ALA A 41 -17.81 7.72 14.40
N PRO A 42 -17.69 6.72 13.52
CA PRO A 42 -17.75 6.95 12.07
C PRO A 42 -19.12 7.51 11.65
N ASP A 43 -19.12 8.45 10.70
CA ASP A 43 -20.36 9.05 10.17
C ASP A 43 -21.26 8.02 9.45
N LEU A 44 -20.65 7.01 8.83
CA LEU A 44 -21.30 5.92 8.13
C LEU A 44 -20.70 4.58 8.55
N PHE A 45 -21.54 3.57 8.79
CA PHE A 45 -21.08 2.20 9.03
C PHE A 45 -22.04 1.16 8.46
N TYR A 46 -21.55 0.37 7.51
CA TYR A 46 -22.28 -0.75 6.94
C TYR A 46 -22.41 -1.92 7.93
N LEU A 47 -23.53 -2.64 7.95
CA LEU A 47 -23.79 -3.74 8.88
C LEU A 47 -23.86 -5.03 8.08
N ARG A 48 -23.03 -6.02 8.43
CA ARG A 48 -23.14 -7.35 7.80
C ARG A 48 -24.56 -7.89 7.96
N PRO A 49 -25.18 -8.44 6.90
CA PRO A 49 -26.52 -9.02 6.96
C PRO A 49 -26.67 -10.05 8.08
N TYR A 50 -27.88 -10.17 8.63
CA TYR A 50 -28.10 -11.08 9.76
C TYR A 50 -27.83 -12.54 9.36
N GLY A 51 -26.92 -13.19 10.10
CA GLY A 51 -26.52 -14.58 9.86
C GLY A 51 -25.33 -14.73 8.91
N ASP A 52 -24.91 -13.67 8.21
CA ASP A 52 -23.71 -13.71 7.39
C ASP A 52 -22.43 -13.82 8.24
N LYS A 53 -21.48 -14.62 7.73
CA LYS A 53 -20.12 -14.78 8.25
C LYS A 53 -19.03 -14.36 7.25
N ALA A 54 -19.38 -14.16 5.98
CA ALA A 54 -18.48 -14.10 4.82
C ALA A 54 -18.17 -12.68 4.31
N GLY A 55 -18.70 -11.62 4.93
CA GLY A 55 -18.39 -10.23 4.56
C GLY A 55 -16.89 -9.85 4.60
N ALA A 56 -16.59 -8.66 4.08
CA ALA A 56 -15.26 -8.20 3.66
C ALA A 56 -14.14 -8.42 4.68
N ALA A 57 -13.13 -9.20 4.29
CA ALA A 57 -12.10 -9.73 5.19
C ALA A 57 -11.19 -8.67 5.84
N ASN A 58 -10.94 -7.55 5.14
CA ASN A 58 -9.99 -6.51 5.56
C ASN A 58 -10.66 -5.26 6.14
N ARG A 59 -11.96 -5.31 6.43
CA ARG A 59 -12.73 -4.16 6.87
C ARG A 59 -12.35 -3.70 8.28
N THR A 60 -12.18 -2.38 8.44
CA THR A 60 -12.00 -1.74 9.75
C THR A 60 -13.22 -2.00 10.66
N PRO A 61 -13.05 -2.56 11.86
CA PRO A 61 -14.15 -2.79 12.80
C PRO A 61 -14.86 -1.50 13.19
N PHE A 62 -16.12 -1.60 13.63
CA PHE A 62 -16.83 -0.47 14.23
C PHE A 62 -16.02 0.10 15.40
N HIS A 63 -15.86 1.42 15.44
CA HIS A 63 -15.07 2.13 16.43
C HIS A 63 -15.91 3.24 17.06
N VAL A 64 -15.93 3.30 18.38
CA VAL A 64 -16.41 4.43 19.16
C VAL A 64 -15.34 4.73 20.20
N SER A 65 -14.94 5.99 20.27
CA SER A 65 -14.06 6.51 21.32
C SER A 65 -14.73 7.68 22.03
N ALA A 66 -14.41 7.86 23.30
CA ALA A 66 -14.80 9.04 24.06
C ALA A 66 -13.68 9.38 25.05
N ARG A 67 -13.55 10.66 25.37
CA ARG A 67 -12.58 11.12 26.36
C ARG A 67 -13.15 12.29 27.13
N ASP A 68 -12.97 12.26 28.44
CA ASP A 68 -13.05 13.42 29.32
C ASP A 68 -11.65 13.99 29.55
N ALA A 69 -11.45 15.25 29.20
CA ALA A 69 -10.21 15.97 29.39
C ALA A 69 -10.04 16.54 30.80
N GLU A 70 -11.13 16.67 31.55
CA GLU A 70 -11.13 17.28 32.90
C GLU A 70 -11.00 16.22 34.01
N SER A 71 -11.14 14.94 33.67
CA SER A 71 -10.94 13.84 34.62
C SER A 71 -9.47 13.73 35.06
N HIS A 72 -9.28 13.67 36.37
CA HIS A 72 -7.97 13.46 37.00
C HIS A 72 -7.63 11.96 37.15
N ASP A 73 -8.58 11.07 36.86
CA ASP A 73 -8.39 9.62 36.81
C ASP A 73 -9.02 9.07 35.52
N PRO A 74 -8.23 8.88 34.43
CA PRO A 74 -8.76 8.44 33.15
C PRO A 74 -9.27 7.00 33.13
N TYR A 75 -8.88 6.15 34.09
CA TYR A 75 -9.06 4.68 34.02
C TYR A 75 -9.53 4.00 35.32
N GLY A 76 -9.68 4.71 36.44
CA GLY A 76 -10.04 4.13 37.75
C GLY A 76 -11.49 4.34 38.20
N THR A 77 -12.22 5.32 37.65
CA THR A 77 -13.59 5.66 38.08
C THR A 77 -14.63 5.51 36.95
N TYR A 78 -15.56 4.55 37.13
CA TYR A 78 -16.74 4.35 36.28
C TYR A 78 -17.85 5.42 36.46
N GLY A 79 -17.46 6.68 36.66
CA GLY A 79 -18.38 7.82 36.83
C GLY A 79 -19.08 8.21 35.52
N HIS A 80 -18.45 7.90 34.39
CA HIS A 80 -18.88 8.31 33.06
C HIS A 80 -19.86 7.32 32.45
N ARG A 81 -20.66 7.79 31.48
CA ARG A 81 -21.75 7.01 30.90
C ARG A 81 -21.87 7.17 29.40
N LEU A 82 -21.65 6.08 28.66
CA LEU A 82 -21.93 5.99 27.23
C LEU A 82 -23.34 5.45 27.01
N THR A 83 -24.24 6.30 26.48
CA THR A 83 -25.56 5.89 26.01
C THR A 83 -25.53 5.69 24.50
N VAL A 84 -25.98 4.53 24.04
CA VAL A 84 -26.13 4.20 22.62
C VAL A 84 -27.60 3.99 22.33
N ASP A 85 -28.15 4.76 21.38
CA ASP A 85 -29.57 4.72 21.02
C ASP A 85 -29.74 4.50 19.51
N ALA A 86 -30.42 3.41 19.15
CA ALA A 86 -30.77 3.01 17.79
C ALA A 86 -32.29 3.02 17.57
N SER A 87 -33.06 3.75 18.39
CA SER A 87 -34.50 3.92 18.21
C SER A 87 -34.83 4.58 16.85
N ASP A 88 -33.98 5.52 16.42
CA ASP A 88 -34.03 6.20 15.12
C ASP A 88 -33.58 5.30 13.94
N ALA A 89 -33.20 4.04 14.19
CA ALA A 89 -32.76 3.06 13.18
C ALA A 89 -33.80 1.98 12.84
N GLY A 90 -35.06 2.20 13.24
CA GLY A 90 -36.21 1.42 12.79
C GLY A 90 -36.18 -0.06 13.21
N GLY A 91 -36.70 -0.94 12.35
CA GLY A 91 -36.70 -2.40 12.57
C GLY A 91 -35.35 -3.06 12.32
N ALA A 92 -34.57 -2.48 11.39
CA ALA A 92 -33.44 -3.10 10.71
C ALA A 92 -32.15 -3.22 11.54
N VAL A 93 -32.04 -2.48 12.64
CA VAL A 93 -30.82 -2.41 13.45
C VAL A 93 -31.11 -2.78 14.90
N ARG A 94 -30.16 -3.51 15.50
CA ARG A 94 -30.15 -3.84 16.93
C ARG A 94 -28.80 -3.52 17.55
N LEU A 95 -28.80 -3.24 18.84
CA LEU A 95 -27.58 -3.08 19.63
C LEU A 95 -27.20 -4.42 20.24
N LYS A 96 -25.94 -4.84 20.04
CA LYS A 96 -25.37 -6.02 20.69
C LYS A 96 -24.34 -5.58 21.74
N ILE A 97 -24.60 -5.95 22.99
CA ILE A 97 -23.62 -5.92 24.08
C ILE A 97 -22.65 -7.10 23.90
N THR A 98 -21.37 -6.84 24.05
CA THR A 98 -20.30 -7.85 24.12
C THR A 98 -19.45 -7.50 25.33
N GLY A 99 -19.32 -8.42 26.29
CA GLY A 99 -18.56 -8.21 27.52
C GLY A 99 -17.76 -9.45 27.89
N MET A 100 -16.59 -9.26 28.50
CA MET A 100 -15.72 -10.35 29.00
C MET A 100 -15.75 -10.50 30.53
N SER A 101 -16.54 -9.67 31.21
CA SER A 101 -16.63 -9.62 32.67
C SER A 101 -17.31 -10.86 33.27
N HIS A 102 -16.63 -11.54 34.22
CA HIS A 102 -17.22 -12.59 35.05
C HIS A 102 -18.36 -12.09 35.97
N SER A 103 -18.40 -10.78 36.25
CA SER A 103 -19.49 -10.12 36.99
C SER A 103 -20.62 -9.59 36.09
N GLY A 104 -20.61 -9.95 34.80
CA GLY A 104 -21.55 -9.47 33.79
C GLY A 104 -21.14 -8.11 33.21
N PRO A 105 -21.71 -7.72 32.05
CA PRO A 105 -21.31 -6.51 31.36
C PRO A 105 -21.75 -5.24 32.12
N ARG A 106 -20.90 -4.22 32.17
CA ARG A 106 -21.21 -2.87 32.69
C ARG A 106 -22.18 -2.07 31.81
N CYS A 107 -22.72 -2.71 30.77
CA CYS A 107 -23.73 -2.21 29.85
C CYS A 107 -25.07 -2.90 30.10
N SER A 108 -26.15 -2.12 30.25
CA SER A 108 -27.51 -2.62 30.42
C SER A 108 -28.51 -1.89 29.54
N GLY A 109 -29.66 -2.50 29.26
CA GLY A 109 -30.70 -1.92 28.43
C GLY A 109 -31.34 -2.93 27.48
N SER A 110 -31.84 -2.43 26.36
CA SER A 110 -32.53 -3.20 25.33
C SER A 110 -31.72 -3.28 24.04
N ALA A 111 -32.16 -4.14 23.11
CA ALA A 111 -31.61 -4.22 21.76
C ALA A 111 -31.84 -2.95 20.89
N ARG A 112 -32.42 -1.87 21.43
CA ARG A 112 -32.52 -0.54 20.76
C ARG A 112 -31.89 0.60 21.54
N ARG A 113 -31.71 0.48 22.86
CA ARG A 113 -31.07 1.51 23.68
C ARG A 113 -30.29 0.85 24.81
N VAL A 114 -28.99 1.10 24.85
CA VAL A 114 -28.06 0.55 25.85
C VAL A 114 -27.35 1.69 26.56
N VAL A 115 -27.10 1.51 27.84
CA VAL A 115 -26.35 2.42 28.70
C VAL A 115 -25.19 1.64 29.31
N CYS A 116 -23.96 2.09 29.06
CA CYS A 116 -22.75 1.56 29.66
C CYS A 116 -22.21 2.54 30.70
N ARG A 117 -21.77 2.03 31.86
CA ARG A 117 -20.79 2.73 32.69
C ARG A 117 -19.41 2.50 32.10
N VAL A 118 -18.68 3.59 31.90
CA VAL A 118 -17.38 3.62 31.25
C VAL A 118 -16.43 4.50 32.06
N ASP A 119 -15.15 4.35 31.80
CA ASP A 119 -14.10 5.19 32.35
C ASP A 119 -14.09 6.57 31.64
N ALA A 120 -13.30 7.51 32.15
CA ALA A 120 -13.14 8.82 31.54
C ALA A 120 -12.52 8.76 30.14
N GLU A 121 -11.69 7.76 29.84
CA GLU A 121 -11.28 7.43 28.48
C GLU A 121 -11.90 6.08 28.05
N TYR A 122 -12.71 6.09 26.99
CA TYR A 122 -13.35 4.92 26.42
C TYR A 122 -12.88 4.68 24.99
N ASP A 123 -12.48 3.45 24.70
CA ASP A 123 -12.30 2.97 23.32
C ASP A 123 -12.92 1.57 23.18
N SER A 124 -13.87 1.44 22.25
CA SER A 124 -14.54 0.18 21.90
C SER A 124 -13.64 -0.95 21.36
N TRP A 125 -12.39 -0.65 20.98
CA TRP A 125 -11.41 -1.64 20.51
C TRP A 125 -10.59 -2.25 21.65
N SER A 126 -10.33 -1.49 22.72
CA SER A 126 -9.62 -1.94 23.92
C SER A 126 -10.55 -2.36 25.07
N ALA A 127 -11.68 -1.66 25.28
CA ALA A 127 -12.59 -1.87 26.42
C ALA A 127 -13.09 -3.32 26.56
N LEU A 128 -13.30 -3.77 27.81
CA LEU A 128 -13.82 -5.11 28.11
C LEU A 128 -15.31 -5.26 27.77
N ASP A 129 -16.07 -4.17 27.91
CA ASP A 129 -17.50 -4.08 27.60
C ASP A 129 -17.76 -3.13 26.43
N ARG A 130 -18.49 -3.62 25.43
CA ARG A 130 -18.64 -2.98 24.13
C ARG A 130 -20.10 -3.05 23.69
N VAL A 131 -20.58 -1.95 23.11
CA VAL A 131 -21.86 -1.92 22.40
C VAL A 131 -21.58 -1.58 20.94
N ARG A 132 -22.14 -2.39 20.04
CA ARG A 132 -22.08 -2.12 18.60
C ARG A 132 -23.44 -2.36 17.93
N PRO A 133 -23.78 -1.59 16.88
CA PRO A 133 -24.91 -1.93 16.03
C PRO A 133 -24.65 -3.23 15.26
N VAL A 134 -25.71 -3.98 15.03
CA VAL A 134 -25.76 -5.19 14.19
C VAL A 134 -27.07 -5.20 13.40
N ALA A 135 -27.09 -5.85 12.25
CA ALA A 135 -28.32 -6.06 11.48
C ALA A 135 -29.33 -6.88 12.30
N ALA A 136 -30.61 -6.53 12.21
CA ALA A 136 -31.70 -7.26 12.84
C ALA A 136 -32.02 -8.55 12.06
N LYS A 137 -32.58 -9.56 12.75
CA LYS A 137 -33.12 -10.73 12.04
C LYS A 137 -34.26 -10.26 11.12
N GLY A 138 -34.13 -10.56 9.83
CA GLY A 138 -35.11 -10.21 8.80
C GLY A 138 -34.94 -8.81 8.19
N SER A 139 -33.85 -8.08 8.49
CA SER A 139 -33.53 -6.83 7.79
C SER A 139 -32.99 -7.09 6.39
N GLU A 140 -33.38 -6.27 5.42
CA GLU A 140 -32.92 -6.36 4.03
C GLU A 140 -31.69 -5.47 3.75
N PRO A 141 -30.85 -5.81 2.76
CA PRO A 141 -29.78 -4.93 2.29
C PRO A 141 -30.30 -3.55 1.88
N GLY A 142 -29.59 -2.50 2.31
CA GLY A 142 -29.96 -1.10 2.08
C GLY A 142 -30.83 -0.49 3.18
N GLU A 143 -31.49 -1.29 4.02
CA GLU A 143 -32.22 -0.78 5.20
C GLU A 143 -31.25 -0.21 6.25
N GLY A 144 -31.76 0.63 7.16
CA GLY A 144 -30.96 1.15 8.27
C GLY A 144 -31.54 2.43 8.86
N GLY A 145 -30.67 3.29 9.37
CA GLY A 145 -31.04 4.58 9.94
C GLY A 145 -29.90 5.20 10.74
N VAL A 146 -30.20 5.82 11.88
CA VAL A 146 -29.19 6.54 12.69
C VAL A 146 -29.05 5.92 14.07
N VAL A 147 -27.80 5.69 14.49
CA VAL A 147 -27.43 5.36 15.88
C VAL A 147 -26.78 6.58 16.51
N ARG A 148 -27.28 6.97 17.67
CA ARG A 148 -26.81 8.12 18.45
C ARG A 148 -25.93 7.64 19.60
N PHE A 149 -24.76 8.26 19.76
CA PHE A 149 -23.83 7.99 20.83
C PHE A 149 -23.74 9.24 21.70
N THR A 150 -24.12 9.13 22.97
CA THR A 150 -24.03 10.22 23.95
C THR A 150 -23.10 9.80 25.09
N PHE A 151 -21.92 10.40 25.16
CA PHE A 151 -21.05 10.32 26.32
C PHE A 151 -21.50 11.36 27.35
N THR A 152 -21.69 10.93 28.60
CA THR A 152 -21.97 11.79 29.75
C THR A 152 -20.76 11.75 30.68
N THR A 153 -20.19 12.90 30.99
CA THR A 153 -19.14 13.10 31.99
C THR A 153 -19.70 12.99 33.42
N GLU A 154 -18.83 12.94 34.43
CA GLU A 154 -19.23 12.74 35.83
C GLU A 154 -20.10 13.89 36.38
N ASP A 155 -19.82 15.13 35.96
CA ASP A 155 -20.62 16.33 36.26
C ASP A 155 -22.01 16.33 35.59
N GLY A 156 -22.25 15.43 34.64
CA GLY A 156 -23.48 15.32 33.87
C GLY A 156 -23.47 16.02 32.50
N THR A 157 -22.37 16.68 32.11
CA THR A 157 -22.20 17.28 30.78
C THR A 157 -22.24 16.21 29.68
N LYS A 158 -22.74 16.58 28.48
CA LYS A 158 -23.09 15.62 27.42
C LYS A 158 -22.47 15.97 26.08
N HIS A 159 -21.72 15.03 25.53
CA HIS A 159 -21.16 15.08 24.19
C HIS A 159 -21.91 14.06 23.34
N THR A 160 -22.26 14.41 22.10
CA THR A 160 -23.04 13.51 21.22
C THR A 160 -22.53 13.48 19.81
N THR A 161 -22.41 12.28 19.26
CA THR A 161 -22.17 12.02 17.84
C THR A 161 -23.22 11.04 17.29
N ARG A 162 -23.22 10.83 15.98
CA ARG A 162 -24.18 10.00 15.26
C ARG A 162 -23.50 9.19 14.17
N THR A 163 -23.91 7.94 14.02
CA THR A 163 -23.50 7.08 12.89
C THR A 163 -24.74 6.75 12.07
N ARG A 164 -24.71 7.02 10.77
CA ARG A 164 -25.63 6.39 9.82
C ARG A 164 -25.23 4.92 9.67
N VAL A 165 -26.19 4.03 9.85
CA VAL A 165 -26.01 2.59 9.67
C VAL A 165 -26.84 2.08 8.51
N VAL A 166 -26.29 1.14 7.73
CA VAL A 166 -26.93 0.56 6.54
C VAL A 166 -26.63 -0.94 6.51
N VAL A 167 -27.62 -1.81 6.33
CA VAL A 167 -27.48 -3.27 6.23
C VAL A 167 -26.97 -3.68 4.85
N GLY A 168 -26.12 -4.71 4.80
CA GLY A 168 -25.31 -5.03 3.61
C GLY A 168 -24.09 -4.11 3.50
N GLU A 169 -23.11 -4.46 2.67
CA GLU A 169 -21.91 -3.64 2.46
C GLU A 169 -21.53 -3.54 0.96
N PRO A 170 -21.01 -2.39 0.50
CA PRO A 170 -20.53 -2.26 -0.87
C PRO A 170 -19.18 -2.96 -0.99
N VAL A 171 -19.07 -3.92 -1.90
CA VAL A 171 -17.86 -4.73 -2.06
C VAL A 171 -17.37 -4.60 -3.50
N VAL A 172 -16.27 -3.90 -3.70
CA VAL A 172 -15.66 -3.74 -5.01
C VAL A 172 -14.61 -4.82 -5.28
N GLN A 173 -14.53 -5.27 -6.52
CA GLN A 173 -13.50 -6.16 -7.00
C GLN A 173 -12.93 -5.64 -8.33
N VAL A 174 -11.61 -5.72 -8.50
CA VAL A 174 -10.92 -5.44 -9.76
C VAL A 174 -10.83 -6.71 -10.59
N ARG A 175 -11.08 -6.61 -11.90
CA ARG A 175 -10.84 -7.73 -12.82
C ARG A 175 -9.33 -7.99 -12.95
N LYS A 176 -8.92 -9.24 -12.77
CA LYS A 176 -7.55 -9.68 -13.04
C LYS A 176 -7.28 -9.59 -14.55
N SER A 177 -6.18 -8.98 -14.95
CA SER A 177 -5.63 -9.16 -16.30
C SER A 177 -4.84 -10.48 -16.35
N ALA A 178 -4.75 -11.09 -17.53
CA ALA A 178 -3.63 -12.00 -17.81
C ALA A 178 -2.29 -11.22 -17.69
N PRO A 179 -1.16 -11.90 -17.47
CA PRO A 179 0.15 -11.30 -17.68
C PRO A 179 0.26 -10.71 -19.09
N TYR A 180 1.08 -9.67 -19.23
CA TYR A 180 1.50 -9.21 -20.56
C TYR A 180 2.87 -9.80 -20.85
N GLU A 181 3.04 -10.40 -22.02
CA GLU A 181 4.25 -11.05 -22.46
C GLU A 181 4.83 -10.29 -23.66
N ASP A 182 6.15 -10.36 -23.83
CA ASP A 182 6.92 -9.77 -24.93
C ASP A 182 6.58 -8.29 -25.23
N VAL A 183 6.40 -7.50 -24.16
CA VAL A 183 6.20 -6.04 -24.27
C VAL A 183 7.53 -5.37 -24.64
N SER A 184 7.59 -4.65 -25.75
CA SER A 184 8.82 -3.96 -26.18
C SER A 184 9.35 -3.01 -25.08
N PRO A 185 10.66 -3.03 -24.77
CA PRO A 185 11.30 -2.04 -23.91
C PRO A 185 10.98 -0.61 -24.36
N GLY A 186 10.63 0.25 -23.40
CA GLY A 186 10.16 1.61 -23.70
C GLY A 186 8.82 1.71 -24.45
N GLY A 187 8.11 0.60 -24.72
CA GLY A 187 6.80 0.60 -25.37
C GLY A 187 5.68 1.18 -24.51
N ASP A 188 4.60 1.67 -25.13
CA ASP A 188 3.39 2.08 -24.40
C ASP A 188 2.46 0.86 -24.20
N LEU A 189 2.17 0.54 -22.93
CA LEU A 189 1.22 -0.50 -22.52
C LEU A 189 -0.16 0.12 -22.20
N THR A 190 -1.24 -0.47 -22.73
CA THR A 190 -2.61 -0.05 -22.41
C THR A 190 -3.32 -1.10 -21.54
N ALA A 191 -3.78 -0.70 -20.35
CA ALA A 191 -4.48 -1.56 -19.41
C ALA A 191 -5.89 -1.06 -19.12
N ALA A 192 -6.88 -1.97 -19.18
CA ALA A 192 -8.24 -1.68 -18.77
C ALA A 192 -8.41 -1.86 -17.25
N LEU A 193 -9.01 -0.87 -16.59
CA LEU A 193 -9.41 -0.97 -15.19
C LEU A 193 -10.91 -1.26 -15.14
N VAL A 194 -11.26 -2.52 -14.83
CA VAL A 194 -12.65 -2.98 -14.76
C VAL A 194 -13.00 -3.33 -13.32
N VAL A 195 -14.08 -2.75 -12.82
CA VAL A 195 -14.49 -2.81 -11.41
C VAL A 195 -15.92 -3.32 -11.31
N ARG A 196 -16.14 -4.31 -10.46
CA ARG A 196 -17.46 -4.92 -10.20
C ARG A 196 -17.86 -4.70 -8.76
N ASN A 197 -19.14 -4.35 -8.53
CA ASN A 197 -19.73 -4.45 -7.20
C ASN A 197 -20.26 -5.88 -7.00
N THR A 198 -19.74 -6.59 -6.00
CA THR A 198 -20.19 -7.92 -5.56
C THR A 198 -20.85 -7.89 -4.19
N GLY A 199 -21.07 -6.69 -3.62
CA GLY A 199 -21.72 -6.49 -2.33
C GLY A 199 -23.23 -6.36 -2.47
N GLU A 200 -23.94 -6.32 -1.34
CA GLU A 200 -25.40 -6.30 -1.32
C GLU A 200 -25.99 -4.89 -1.49
N VAL A 201 -25.16 -3.83 -1.35
CA VAL A 201 -25.59 -2.43 -1.49
C VAL A 201 -24.75 -1.67 -2.52
N PRO A 202 -25.27 -0.55 -3.06
CA PRO A 202 -24.61 0.19 -4.13
C PRO A 202 -23.35 0.90 -3.63
N VAL A 203 -22.27 0.81 -4.41
CA VAL A 203 -21.04 1.60 -4.22
C VAL A 203 -21.35 3.07 -4.46
N ARG A 204 -20.84 3.96 -3.59
CA ARG A 204 -21.05 5.41 -3.65
C ARG A 204 -19.71 6.14 -3.68
N GLY A 205 -19.37 6.65 -4.85
CA GLY A 205 -18.02 7.08 -5.17
C GLY A 205 -17.03 5.92 -5.23
N LEU A 206 -15.95 6.11 -5.97
CA LEU A 206 -14.86 5.14 -6.05
C LEU A 206 -13.52 5.81 -5.77
N GLY A 207 -12.77 5.27 -4.83
CA GLY A 207 -11.34 5.53 -4.69
C GLY A 207 -10.53 4.50 -5.48
N VAL A 208 -9.46 4.95 -6.14
CA VAL A 208 -8.59 4.11 -6.95
C VAL A 208 -7.14 4.45 -6.65
N LYS A 209 -6.32 3.45 -6.34
CA LYS A 209 -4.86 3.55 -6.34
C LYS A 209 -4.29 2.81 -7.55
N LEU A 210 -3.44 3.48 -8.30
CA LEU A 210 -2.61 2.90 -9.35
C LEU A 210 -1.17 2.94 -8.86
N SER A 211 -0.47 1.82 -8.93
CA SER A 211 0.97 1.75 -8.72
C SER A 211 1.60 1.15 -9.97
N ALA A 212 2.51 1.86 -10.61
CA ALA A 212 3.10 1.46 -11.89
C ALA A 212 4.33 0.55 -11.73
N GLY A 213 4.87 0.41 -10.51
CA GLY A 213 6.10 -0.34 -10.28
C GLY A 213 7.27 0.29 -11.03
N GLU A 214 7.95 -0.52 -11.83
CA GLU A 214 9.05 -0.13 -12.70
C GLU A 214 8.60 0.63 -13.96
N PHE A 215 7.30 0.87 -14.13
CA PHE A 215 6.71 1.63 -15.24
C PHE A 215 6.39 3.08 -14.88
N GLU A 216 6.26 3.92 -15.90
CA GLU A 216 5.80 5.31 -15.74
C GLU A 216 4.31 5.46 -16.09
N LEU A 217 3.56 6.26 -15.31
CA LEU A 217 2.20 6.67 -15.66
C LEU A 217 2.23 7.76 -16.75
N ARG A 218 2.07 7.35 -18.01
CA ARG A 218 2.10 8.24 -19.19
C ARG A 218 0.94 9.24 -19.26
N ARG A 219 -0.09 9.06 -18.43
CA ARG A 219 -1.26 9.93 -18.35
C ARG A 219 -1.51 10.34 -16.90
N ARG A 220 -1.37 11.64 -16.62
CA ARG A 220 -1.79 12.26 -15.36
C ARG A 220 -3.25 12.72 -15.48
N TYR A 221 -4.20 12.02 -14.87
CA TYR A 221 -5.64 12.32 -14.98
C TYR A 221 -6.07 13.44 -14.01
N ALA A 222 -6.99 14.32 -14.42
CA ALA A 222 -7.36 15.52 -13.64
C ALA A 222 -8.04 15.26 -12.28
N ASN A 223 -8.62 14.09 -12.06
CA ASN A 223 -9.19 13.66 -10.78
C ASN A 223 -8.28 12.70 -10.00
N CYS A 224 -6.99 12.63 -10.33
CA CYS A 224 -5.98 11.91 -9.57
C CYS A 224 -4.91 12.86 -9.02
N ARG A 225 -4.42 12.56 -7.81
CA ARG A 225 -3.23 13.17 -7.19
C ARG A 225 -2.01 12.27 -7.36
N TYR A 226 -0.84 12.89 -7.52
CA TYR A 226 0.44 12.27 -7.80
C TYR A 226 1.44 12.71 -6.70
N PRO A 227 1.64 11.91 -5.64
CA PRO A 227 2.52 12.30 -4.54
C PRO A 227 3.99 12.27 -4.99
N ALA A 228 4.70 13.37 -4.75
CA ALA A 228 6.04 13.61 -5.30
C ALA A 228 7.08 12.57 -4.86
N GLN A 229 6.95 12.04 -3.65
CA GLN A 229 7.82 11.01 -3.08
C GLN A 229 7.78 9.65 -3.81
N TYR A 230 6.82 9.44 -4.71
CA TYR A 230 6.76 8.28 -5.59
C TYR A 230 7.07 8.59 -7.05
N HIS A 231 7.64 9.77 -7.36
CA HIS A 231 8.12 10.14 -8.70
C HIS A 231 7.15 9.81 -9.86
N ALA A 232 5.85 10.06 -9.65
CA ALA A 232 4.75 9.73 -10.58
C ALA A 232 4.51 8.23 -10.89
N HIS A 233 5.14 7.30 -10.18
CA HIS A 233 4.81 5.87 -10.21
C HIS A 233 3.52 5.51 -9.45
N VAL A 234 2.98 6.43 -8.62
CA VAL A 234 1.71 6.25 -7.90
C VAL A 234 0.72 7.34 -8.28
N ALA A 235 -0.52 6.95 -8.51
CA ALA A 235 -1.66 7.86 -8.64
C ALA A 235 -2.81 7.43 -7.72
N LEU A 236 -3.45 8.42 -7.10
CA LEU A 236 -4.63 8.23 -6.26
C LEU A 236 -5.79 9.03 -6.85
N CYS A 237 -6.82 8.35 -7.33
CA CYS A 237 -7.96 8.94 -8.02
C CYS A 237 -9.22 8.84 -7.18
N GLU A 238 -10.02 9.90 -7.25
CA GLU A 238 -11.33 9.97 -6.59
C GLU A 238 -12.40 10.23 -7.66
N LEU A 239 -13.44 9.39 -7.63
CA LEU A 239 -14.58 9.45 -8.54
C LEU A 239 -15.87 9.54 -7.70
N PRO A 240 -16.17 10.67 -7.04
CA PRO A 240 -17.26 10.77 -6.07
C PRO A 240 -18.65 10.55 -6.69
N ASP A 241 -18.82 10.94 -7.95
CA ASP A 241 -20.10 10.86 -8.68
C ASP A 241 -20.42 9.45 -9.20
N VAL A 242 -19.50 8.49 -9.04
CA VAL A 242 -19.66 7.12 -9.52
C VAL A 242 -20.60 6.34 -8.61
N ARG A 243 -21.54 5.62 -9.23
CA ARG A 243 -22.44 4.68 -8.55
C ARG A 243 -22.44 3.35 -9.28
N ILE A 244 -22.28 2.26 -8.54
CA ILE A 244 -22.25 0.89 -9.08
C ILE A 244 -23.24 0.05 -8.27
N GLU A 245 -24.34 -0.36 -8.89
CA GLU A 245 -25.39 -1.17 -8.25
C GLU A 245 -24.87 -2.59 -7.93
N PRO A 246 -25.48 -3.32 -6.98
CA PRO A 246 -25.14 -4.72 -6.70
C PRO A 246 -25.10 -5.59 -7.97
N GLY A 247 -23.98 -6.30 -8.18
CA GLY A 247 -23.73 -7.15 -9.34
C GLY A 247 -23.25 -6.43 -10.61
N GLU A 248 -23.40 -5.10 -10.69
CA GLU A 248 -23.02 -4.26 -11.84
C GLU A 248 -21.50 -4.20 -12.03
N THR A 249 -21.06 -4.02 -13.28
CA THR A 249 -19.65 -3.85 -13.64
C THR A 249 -19.45 -2.62 -14.52
N VAL A 250 -18.41 -1.86 -14.21
CA VAL A 250 -17.99 -0.66 -14.95
C VAL A 250 -16.53 -0.79 -15.40
N THR A 251 -16.19 -0.13 -16.49
CA THR A 251 -14.81 0.08 -16.94
C THR A 251 -14.49 1.53 -16.71
N LEU A 252 -13.34 1.81 -16.09
CA LEU A 252 -12.85 3.17 -15.92
C LEU A 252 -12.08 3.59 -17.17
N GLY A 253 -12.51 4.69 -17.78
CA GLY A 253 -11.95 5.24 -19.01
C GLY A 253 -11.60 6.72 -18.85
N PRO A 254 -10.68 7.28 -19.67
CA PRO A 254 -9.88 6.60 -20.68
C PRO A 254 -8.91 5.56 -20.10
N ALA A 255 -8.68 4.47 -20.84
CA ALA A 255 -7.83 3.35 -20.39
C ALA A 255 -6.44 3.79 -19.93
N LEU A 256 -5.90 3.05 -18.94
CA LEU A 256 -4.61 3.34 -18.33
C LEU A 256 -3.50 3.20 -19.39
N ARG A 257 -2.59 4.16 -19.44
CA ARG A 257 -1.39 4.11 -20.28
C ARG A 257 -0.15 4.14 -19.40
N LEU A 258 0.66 3.11 -19.54
CA LEU A 258 1.93 2.90 -18.86
C LEU A 258 3.04 2.92 -19.91
N ARG A 259 4.23 3.40 -19.58
CA ARG A 259 5.44 3.19 -20.40
C ARG A 259 6.25 2.06 -19.79
N ALA A 260 6.59 1.08 -20.62
CA ALA A 260 7.48 -0.01 -20.28
C ALA A 260 8.86 0.53 -19.89
N SER A 261 9.53 -0.09 -18.92
CA SER A 261 10.92 0.23 -18.62
C SER A 261 11.78 0.04 -19.87
N ASP A 262 12.78 0.89 -20.06
CA ASP A 262 13.76 0.74 -21.13
C ASP A 262 14.82 -0.33 -20.79
N THR A 263 14.92 -0.76 -19.52
CA THR A 263 16.03 -1.61 -19.03
C THR A 263 15.64 -2.77 -18.11
N ALA A 264 14.37 -3.03 -17.83
CA ALA A 264 13.97 -4.16 -16.97
C ALA A 264 13.48 -5.34 -17.81
N MET A 265 13.87 -6.57 -17.46
CA MET A 265 13.33 -7.78 -18.14
C MET A 265 11.90 -8.11 -17.72
N SER A 266 11.51 -7.77 -16.50
CA SER A 266 10.13 -7.88 -16.02
C SER A 266 9.79 -6.72 -15.10
N ALA A 267 8.49 -6.52 -14.91
CA ALA A 267 7.93 -5.49 -14.06
C ALA A 267 6.51 -5.86 -13.63
N SER A 268 5.91 -5.09 -12.72
CA SER A 268 4.48 -5.24 -12.44
C SER A 268 3.80 -3.92 -12.12
N PHE A 269 2.53 -3.81 -12.52
CA PHE A 269 1.67 -2.71 -12.09
C PHE A 269 0.47 -3.24 -11.31
N SER A 270 0.03 -2.47 -10.33
CA SER A 270 -1.07 -2.84 -9.44
C SER A 270 -2.20 -1.81 -9.44
N ARG A 271 -3.42 -2.30 -9.22
CA ARG A 271 -4.62 -1.47 -9.03
C ARG A 271 -5.30 -1.89 -7.74
N ALA A 272 -5.58 -0.94 -6.86
CA ALA A 272 -6.48 -1.12 -5.72
C ALA A 272 -7.70 -0.21 -5.94
N VAL A 273 -8.89 -0.67 -5.56
CA VAL A 273 -10.10 0.15 -5.61
C VAL A 273 -10.93 -0.08 -4.35
N TRP A 274 -11.64 0.96 -3.90
CA TRP A 274 -12.49 0.91 -2.71
C TRP A 274 -13.72 1.82 -2.87
N PRO A 275 -14.85 1.53 -2.18
CA PRO A 275 -15.97 2.46 -2.10
C PRO A 275 -15.50 3.73 -1.37
N LEU A 276 -15.74 4.91 -1.94
CA LEU A 276 -15.16 6.15 -1.41
C LEU A 276 -15.68 6.49 0.00
N ASP A 277 -16.91 6.08 0.31
CA ASP A 277 -17.56 6.22 1.61
C ASP A 277 -17.21 5.14 2.65
N VAL A 278 -16.43 4.12 2.26
CA VAL A 278 -15.84 3.11 3.17
C VAL A 278 -14.36 3.40 3.42
N GLY A 279 -13.65 3.95 2.44
CA GLY A 279 -12.20 4.13 2.47
C GLY A 279 -11.43 2.86 2.05
N PRO A 280 -10.09 2.95 1.94
CA PRO A 280 -9.24 1.84 1.51
C PRO A 280 -9.23 0.68 2.50
N ASP A 281 -8.75 -0.49 2.04
CA ASP A 281 -8.47 -1.64 2.91
C ASP A 281 -7.52 -1.21 4.06
N LYS A 282 -7.73 -1.72 5.28
CA LYS A 282 -6.97 -1.31 6.48
C LYS A 282 -5.43 -1.49 6.38
N ASN A 283 -4.97 -2.34 5.46
CA ASN A 283 -3.54 -2.62 5.22
C ASN A 283 -3.00 -1.83 4.00
N GLU A 284 -3.85 -1.11 3.27
CA GLU A 284 -3.49 -0.41 2.05
C GLU A 284 -2.96 0.98 2.38
N THR A 285 -1.68 1.23 2.05
CA THR A 285 -1.06 2.53 2.29
C THR A 285 -1.50 3.52 1.21
N VAL A 286 -2.36 4.47 1.57
CA VAL A 286 -2.80 5.57 0.70
C VAL A 286 -2.05 6.84 1.11
N PRO A 287 -1.05 7.29 0.34
CA PRO A 287 -0.32 8.51 0.66
C PRO A 287 -1.18 9.78 0.55
N ASP A 288 -0.88 10.74 1.41
CA ASP A 288 -1.48 12.06 1.39
C ASP A 288 -0.76 13.02 0.43
N GLY A 289 -1.47 14.09 0.05
CA GLY A 289 -0.96 15.15 -0.82
C GLY A 289 -0.65 14.69 -2.24
N GLY A 290 0.21 15.47 -2.91
CA GLY A 290 0.53 15.31 -4.33
C GLY A 290 -0.26 16.26 -5.23
N GLU A 291 0.37 16.61 -6.35
CA GLU A 291 -0.21 17.47 -7.37
C GLU A 291 -1.33 16.75 -8.13
N LYS A 292 -2.37 17.49 -8.57
CA LYS A 292 -3.36 16.95 -9.50
C LYS A 292 -2.77 16.74 -10.90
N GLY A 293 -3.33 15.79 -11.65
CA GLY A 293 -3.06 15.71 -13.09
C GLY A 293 -3.75 16.82 -13.89
N GLU A 294 -3.35 16.98 -15.15
CA GLU A 294 -3.92 17.97 -16.08
C GLU A 294 -4.60 17.33 -17.30
N GLY A 295 -4.47 16.00 -17.46
CA GLY A 295 -5.10 15.23 -18.53
C GLY A 295 -6.59 14.97 -18.31
N PRO A 296 -7.24 14.16 -19.16
CA PRO A 296 -8.67 13.87 -19.04
C PRO A 296 -9.01 13.26 -17.68
N ARG A 297 -10.25 13.41 -17.24
CA ARG A 297 -10.77 12.73 -16.04
C ARG A 297 -10.87 11.22 -16.29
N LEU A 298 -10.70 10.44 -15.23
CA LEU A 298 -11.06 9.04 -15.18
C LEU A 298 -12.54 8.93 -14.78
N GLU A 299 -13.34 8.29 -15.64
CA GLU A 299 -14.80 8.22 -15.58
C GLU A 299 -15.26 6.75 -15.65
N ALA A 300 -16.36 6.40 -14.99
CA ALA A 300 -16.89 5.04 -15.01
C ALA A 300 -17.95 4.87 -16.12
N VAL A 301 -17.72 3.90 -17.01
CA VAL A 301 -18.66 3.55 -18.08
C VAL A 301 -19.21 2.13 -17.84
N ARG A 302 -20.55 1.99 -17.89
CA ARG A 302 -21.23 0.70 -17.76
C ARG A 302 -20.68 -0.32 -18.75
N THR A 303 -20.35 -1.53 -18.26
CA THR A 303 -19.74 -2.59 -19.08
C THR A 303 -20.63 -3.83 -19.10
N PRO A 304 -21.46 -4.00 -20.16
CA PRO A 304 -22.28 -5.19 -20.33
C PRO A 304 -21.39 -6.45 -20.42
N LYS A 305 -21.70 -7.48 -19.63
CA LYS A 305 -21.06 -8.81 -19.68
C LYS A 305 -19.51 -8.78 -19.59
N ALA A 306 -18.96 -8.09 -18.59
CA ALA A 306 -17.54 -8.20 -18.26
C ALA A 306 -17.19 -9.60 -17.71
N GLY A 307 -16.77 -10.50 -18.60
CA GLY A 307 -16.16 -11.78 -18.23
C GLY A 307 -14.75 -11.61 -17.65
N GLY A 308 -14.25 -12.67 -17.00
CA GLY A 308 -12.92 -12.74 -16.37
C GLY A 308 -12.99 -13.02 -14.87
N ALA A 309 -11.85 -13.32 -14.26
CA ALA A 309 -11.72 -13.48 -12.81
C ALA A 309 -11.60 -12.10 -12.13
N PHE A 310 -12.16 -11.97 -10.94
CA PHE A 310 -12.12 -10.74 -10.13
C PHE A 310 -11.45 -11.00 -8.77
N ALA A 311 -10.93 -9.96 -8.13
CA ALA A 311 -10.38 -10.01 -6.77
C ALA A 311 -10.56 -8.69 -6.01
N GLN A 312 -10.62 -8.77 -4.68
CA GLN A 312 -10.59 -7.63 -3.77
C GLN A 312 -9.15 -7.15 -3.52
N GLY A 313 -9.01 -5.95 -2.96
CA GLY A 313 -7.72 -5.37 -2.57
C GLY A 313 -6.83 -5.01 -3.77
N THR A 314 -5.51 -5.03 -3.55
CA THR A 314 -4.51 -4.72 -4.57
C THR A 314 -4.32 -5.88 -5.54
N VAL A 315 -4.67 -5.65 -6.82
CA VAL A 315 -4.51 -6.62 -7.91
C VAL A 315 -3.33 -6.23 -8.79
N SER A 316 -2.21 -6.92 -8.60
CA SER A 316 -1.03 -6.82 -9.47
C SER A 316 -1.23 -7.57 -10.80
N THR A 317 -0.60 -7.08 -11.86
CA THR A 317 -0.41 -7.76 -13.14
C THR A 317 1.07 -7.72 -13.50
N ALA A 318 1.65 -8.91 -13.68
CA ALA A 318 3.01 -9.09 -14.17
C ALA A 318 3.11 -8.73 -15.64
N VAL A 319 4.29 -8.24 -16.02
CA VAL A 319 4.65 -7.92 -17.40
C VAL A 319 6.08 -8.41 -17.65
N THR A 320 6.26 -9.21 -18.70
CA THR A 320 7.58 -9.59 -19.22
C THR A 320 7.86 -8.75 -20.46
N LEU A 321 9.06 -8.19 -20.54
CA LEU A 321 9.46 -7.33 -21.66
C LEU A 321 10.24 -8.14 -22.70
N ASP A 322 10.15 -7.81 -23.98
CA ASP A 322 10.91 -8.48 -25.06
C ASP A 322 12.35 -7.96 -25.13
N THR A 323 13.24 -8.60 -24.36
CA THR A 323 14.64 -8.19 -24.16
C THR A 323 15.47 -9.32 -23.56
N THR A 324 16.78 -9.11 -23.46
CA THR A 324 17.78 -10.08 -22.99
C THR A 324 18.70 -9.46 -21.93
N SER A 325 19.27 -10.29 -21.06
CA SER A 325 20.38 -9.94 -20.17
C SER A 325 21.58 -10.85 -20.45
N ASP A 326 22.77 -10.27 -20.44
CA ASP A 326 24.01 -10.93 -20.86
C ASP A 326 25.06 -10.67 -19.77
N PHE A 327 24.94 -11.43 -18.67
CA PHE A 327 25.91 -11.34 -17.60
C PHE A 327 27.19 -12.09 -17.99
N ARG A 328 28.33 -11.46 -17.76
CA ARG A 328 29.66 -12.01 -18.02
C ARG A 328 30.48 -12.02 -16.74
N VAL A 329 31.26 -13.08 -16.51
CA VAL A 329 32.28 -13.09 -15.44
C VAL A 329 33.67 -12.91 -16.01
N GLU A 330 34.52 -12.17 -15.30
CA GLU A 330 35.91 -11.95 -15.69
C GLU A 330 36.83 -13.09 -15.24
N ALA A 331 37.81 -13.44 -16.07
CA ALA A 331 38.85 -14.40 -15.71
C ALA A 331 39.92 -13.73 -14.85
N VAL A 332 40.34 -14.39 -13.77
CA VAL A 332 41.35 -13.87 -12.85
C VAL A 332 42.67 -14.61 -13.04
N ARG A 333 43.78 -13.86 -13.02
CA ARG A 333 45.14 -14.41 -12.88
C ARG A 333 45.77 -13.86 -11.60
N THR A 334 46.46 -14.72 -10.88
CA THR A 334 47.21 -14.40 -9.67
C THR A 334 48.35 -15.41 -9.51
N ASP A 335 49.33 -15.11 -8.67
CA ASP A 335 50.44 -16.03 -8.38
C ASP A 335 50.26 -16.69 -7.01
N VAL A 336 51.03 -17.75 -6.76
CA VAL A 336 51.21 -18.37 -5.44
C VAL A 336 51.59 -17.31 -4.39
N GLY A 337 51.07 -17.45 -3.18
CA GLY A 337 51.32 -16.50 -2.09
C GLY A 337 50.24 -16.49 -1.02
N LYS A 338 50.55 -15.88 0.13
CA LYS A 338 49.59 -15.69 1.23
C LYS A 338 48.88 -14.34 1.09
N GLY A 339 47.64 -14.27 1.56
CA GLY A 339 46.85 -13.03 1.55
C GLY A 339 46.60 -12.43 0.16
N ARG A 340 46.58 -13.26 -0.90
CA ARG A 340 46.32 -12.82 -2.28
C ARG A 340 44.85 -12.42 -2.40
N LYS A 341 44.60 -11.13 -2.63
CA LYS A 341 43.26 -10.63 -2.97
C LYS A 341 42.93 -10.98 -4.41
N ILE A 342 41.73 -11.50 -4.64
CA ILE A 342 41.15 -11.70 -5.96
C ILE A 342 39.82 -10.96 -6.05
N HIS A 343 39.57 -10.38 -7.22
CA HIS A 343 38.37 -9.62 -7.54
C HIS A 343 37.55 -10.43 -8.55
N LEU A 344 36.45 -11.03 -8.12
CA LEU A 344 35.53 -11.70 -9.04
C LEU A 344 34.52 -10.67 -9.52
N THR A 345 34.62 -10.22 -10.77
CA THR A 345 33.71 -9.20 -11.31
C THR A 345 32.69 -9.83 -12.25
N VAL A 346 31.41 -9.54 -11.99
CA VAL A 346 30.27 -9.83 -12.88
C VAL A 346 29.86 -8.54 -13.56
N HIS A 347 29.71 -8.55 -14.87
CA HIS A 347 29.16 -7.46 -15.69
C HIS A 347 27.77 -7.85 -16.18
N ASP A 348 26.89 -6.89 -16.46
CA ASP A 348 25.80 -7.05 -17.42
C ASP A 348 26.19 -6.31 -18.71
N ASP A 349 26.62 -7.06 -19.72
CA ASP A 349 26.91 -6.54 -21.05
C ASP A 349 25.63 -6.44 -21.92
N GLY A 350 24.47 -6.83 -21.36
CA GLY A 350 23.17 -6.85 -22.03
C GLY A 350 22.40 -5.52 -21.97
N PRO A 351 21.30 -5.40 -22.73
CA PRO A 351 20.43 -4.22 -22.71
C PRO A 351 19.46 -4.18 -21.52
N SER A 352 19.34 -5.20 -20.67
CA SER A 352 18.35 -5.23 -19.59
C SER A 352 18.75 -6.03 -18.35
N ASP A 353 18.29 -5.54 -17.20
CA ASP A 353 18.44 -6.11 -15.86
C ASP A 353 17.41 -7.24 -15.62
N PRO A 354 17.83 -8.48 -15.33
CA PRO A 354 16.95 -9.61 -15.03
C PRO A 354 16.38 -9.55 -13.61
N GLY A 355 16.79 -8.56 -12.81
CA GLY A 355 16.48 -8.45 -11.39
C GLY A 355 17.30 -9.41 -10.53
N SER A 356 16.91 -9.53 -9.26
CA SER A 356 17.53 -10.43 -8.30
C SER A 356 17.30 -11.90 -8.63
N GLY A 357 18.31 -12.73 -8.41
CA GLY A 357 18.20 -14.19 -8.45
C GLY A 357 19.29 -14.89 -9.25
N VAL A 358 20.19 -14.17 -9.93
CA VAL A 358 21.43 -14.75 -10.45
C VAL A 358 22.44 -14.87 -9.30
N ARG A 359 23.08 -16.03 -9.18
CA ARG A 359 24.09 -16.33 -8.17
C ARG A 359 25.45 -16.57 -8.81
N LEU A 360 26.48 -15.98 -8.24
CA LEU A 360 27.88 -16.28 -8.54
C LEU A 360 28.32 -17.48 -7.69
N VAL A 361 28.85 -18.51 -8.33
CA VAL A 361 29.41 -19.71 -7.69
C VAL A 361 30.91 -19.73 -7.92
N PHE A 362 31.67 -19.48 -6.86
CA PHE A 362 33.12 -19.51 -6.85
C PHE A 362 33.63 -20.85 -6.28
N THR A 363 34.46 -21.54 -7.06
CA THR A 363 35.22 -22.73 -6.65
C THR A 363 36.70 -22.36 -6.55
N PRO A 364 37.27 -22.27 -5.33
CA PRO A 364 38.69 -21.97 -5.15
C PRO A 364 39.63 -22.97 -5.84
N PRO A 365 40.82 -22.54 -6.31
CA PRO A 365 41.84 -23.44 -6.85
C PRO A 365 42.26 -24.54 -5.83
N PRO A 366 42.58 -25.77 -6.26
CA PRO A 366 42.93 -26.87 -5.34
C PRO A 366 44.16 -26.58 -4.47
N GLY A 367 43.95 -26.37 -3.16
CA GLY A 367 45.00 -25.99 -2.19
C GLY A 367 44.79 -24.59 -1.61
N ALA A 368 43.93 -23.78 -2.23
CA ALA A 368 43.56 -22.47 -1.73
C ALA A 368 42.86 -22.54 -0.37
N VAL A 369 43.28 -21.69 0.57
CA VAL A 369 42.60 -21.45 1.84
C VAL A 369 42.00 -20.05 1.82
N VAL A 370 40.68 -19.95 1.81
CA VAL A 370 39.98 -18.66 1.91
C VAL A 370 40.16 -18.10 3.32
N ARG A 371 40.74 -16.90 3.41
CA ARG A 371 40.94 -16.13 4.65
C ARG A 371 39.83 -15.14 4.90
N GLU A 372 39.47 -14.40 3.86
CA GLU A 372 38.41 -13.41 3.87
C GLU A 372 37.51 -13.64 2.65
N GLN A 373 36.23 -13.35 2.82
CA GLN A 373 35.20 -13.41 1.79
C GLN A 373 34.40 -12.10 1.83
N PRO A 374 33.55 -11.82 0.84
CA PRO A 374 32.75 -10.59 0.84
C PRO A 374 31.86 -10.48 2.09
N MET A 375 31.90 -9.31 2.73
CA MET A 375 31.15 -8.99 3.95
C MET A 375 30.18 -7.83 3.68
N GLU A 376 29.01 -7.87 4.31
CA GLU A 376 28.03 -6.78 4.35
C GLU A 376 27.99 -6.20 5.76
N ALA A 377 27.96 -4.86 5.87
CA ALA A 377 27.80 -4.15 7.14
C ALA A 377 26.30 -4.06 7.46
N LEU A 378 25.88 -4.62 8.59
CA LEU A 378 24.51 -4.46 9.10
C LEU A 378 24.40 -3.32 10.11
N ASP A 379 25.52 -2.98 10.76
CA ASP A 379 25.67 -1.86 11.70
C ASP A 379 27.14 -1.36 11.64
N GLU A 380 27.46 -0.24 12.29
CA GLU A 380 28.78 0.44 12.21
C GLU A 380 29.96 -0.52 12.50
N ASP A 381 29.80 -1.40 13.49
CA ASP A 381 30.78 -2.39 13.94
C ASP A 381 30.37 -3.87 13.68
N TYR A 382 29.25 -4.14 12.98
CA TYR A 382 28.77 -5.51 12.75
C TYR A 382 28.72 -5.89 11.27
N TYR A 383 29.53 -6.89 10.91
CA TYR A 383 29.71 -7.37 9.54
C TYR A 383 29.44 -8.87 9.46
N GLU A 384 28.66 -9.29 8.47
CA GLU A 384 28.42 -10.71 8.19
C GLU A 384 28.79 -11.09 6.75
N PRO A 385 29.20 -12.35 6.48
CA PRO A 385 29.50 -12.77 5.13
C PRO A 385 28.23 -12.99 4.31
N TYR A 386 28.05 -12.27 3.21
CA TYR A 386 26.87 -12.40 2.35
C TYR A 386 26.98 -13.54 1.32
N CYS A 387 28.10 -14.27 1.29
CA CYS A 387 28.29 -15.47 0.48
C CYS A 387 28.13 -16.75 1.31
N GLU A 388 27.25 -17.66 0.89
CA GLU A 388 27.04 -18.96 1.52
C GLU A 388 28.14 -19.96 1.12
N ARG A 389 28.67 -20.72 2.07
CA ARG A 389 29.71 -21.73 1.79
C ARG A 389 29.14 -23.14 1.65
N GLU A 390 28.89 -23.57 0.42
CA GLU A 390 28.40 -24.91 0.08
C GLU A 390 29.53 -25.85 -0.36
N ARG A 391 29.81 -26.90 0.41
CA ARG A 391 30.71 -28.03 0.03
C ARG A 391 32.11 -27.63 -0.50
N GLY A 392 32.65 -26.50 -0.03
CA GLY A 392 33.95 -25.96 -0.47
C GLY A 392 33.87 -24.93 -1.60
N THR A 393 32.67 -24.64 -2.09
CA THR A 393 32.37 -23.50 -2.99
C THR A 393 31.71 -22.36 -2.22
N TYR A 394 31.71 -21.17 -2.81
CA TYR A 394 31.10 -19.96 -2.27
C TYR A 394 30.01 -19.47 -3.23
N VAL A 395 28.81 -19.30 -2.73
CA VAL A 395 27.62 -18.90 -3.48
C VAL A 395 27.21 -17.50 -3.03
N CYS A 396 27.34 -16.51 -3.90
CA CYS A 396 27.04 -15.11 -3.62
C CYS A 396 25.87 -14.65 -4.49
N GLU A 397 24.89 -13.95 -3.93
CA GLU A 397 23.83 -13.32 -4.71
C GLU A 397 24.38 -12.14 -5.53
N VAL A 398 24.12 -12.11 -6.84
CA VAL A 398 24.50 -10.98 -7.70
C VAL A 398 23.59 -9.77 -7.45
N GLY A 399 22.32 -10.03 -7.11
CA GLY A 399 21.29 -8.99 -7.04
C GLY A 399 20.94 -8.42 -8.42
N SER A 400 20.14 -7.37 -8.45
CA SER A 400 19.83 -6.64 -9.69
C SER A 400 21.06 -5.91 -10.20
N LEU A 401 21.35 -6.02 -11.49
CA LEU A 401 22.51 -5.40 -12.13
C LEU A 401 22.05 -4.68 -13.38
N ARG A 402 22.11 -3.34 -13.37
CA ARG A 402 21.68 -2.51 -14.49
C ARG A 402 22.60 -2.68 -15.71
N PRO A 403 22.07 -2.47 -16.93
CA PRO A 403 22.86 -2.53 -18.18
C PRO A 403 24.16 -1.75 -18.13
N GLY A 404 25.25 -2.39 -18.55
CA GLY A 404 26.60 -1.83 -18.56
C GLY A 404 27.18 -1.58 -17.16
N LYS A 405 26.62 -2.17 -16.10
CA LYS A 405 27.19 -2.13 -14.73
C LYS A 405 27.86 -3.44 -14.38
N SER A 406 28.66 -3.38 -13.32
CA SER A 406 29.34 -4.53 -12.76
C SER A 406 29.22 -4.56 -11.24
N ARG A 407 29.32 -5.77 -10.68
CA ARG A 407 29.44 -6.04 -9.24
C ARG A 407 30.69 -6.90 -9.01
N THR A 408 31.51 -6.52 -8.05
CA THR A 408 32.74 -7.23 -7.69
C THR A 408 32.56 -7.92 -6.34
N PHE A 409 33.17 -9.10 -6.20
CA PHE A 409 33.19 -9.92 -4.99
C PHE A 409 34.64 -10.17 -4.63
N ASP A 410 35.08 -9.60 -3.51
CA ASP A 410 36.47 -9.66 -3.06
C ASP A 410 36.72 -10.85 -2.13
N PHE A 411 37.69 -11.69 -2.47
CA PHE A 411 38.15 -12.79 -1.63
C PHE A 411 39.65 -12.66 -1.36
N THR A 412 40.07 -12.97 -0.13
CA THR A 412 41.49 -13.06 0.24
C THR A 412 41.86 -14.53 0.42
N LEU A 413 42.85 -15.01 -0.33
CA LEU A 413 43.27 -16.40 -0.39
C LEU A 413 44.73 -16.58 0.05
N ASP A 414 45.01 -17.66 0.79
CA ASP A 414 46.34 -18.25 0.77
C ASP A 414 46.39 -19.31 -0.34
N LEU A 415 47.36 -19.17 -1.25
CA LEU A 415 47.58 -20.05 -2.40
C LEU A 415 48.95 -20.71 -2.23
N ASP A 416 48.98 -22.04 -2.08
CA ASP A 416 50.20 -22.82 -1.79
C ASP A 416 50.89 -23.36 -3.06
N ARG A 417 50.15 -23.48 -4.17
CA ARG A 417 50.63 -24.01 -5.45
C ARG A 417 49.83 -23.47 -6.64
N ALA A 418 50.43 -23.57 -7.82
CA ALA A 418 49.77 -23.29 -9.09
C ALA A 418 48.61 -24.27 -9.36
N GLY A 419 47.55 -23.78 -10.02
CA GLY A 419 46.33 -24.55 -10.28
C GLY A 419 45.22 -23.69 -10.88
N GLU A 420 44.06 -24.29 -11.16
CA GLU A 420 42.88 -23.60 -11.68
C GLU A 420 41.70 -23.73 -10.71
N GLY A 421 41.05 -22.60 -10.42
CA GLY A 421 39.70 -22.53 -9.87
C GLY A 421 38.71 -22.04 -10.93
N THR A 422 37.43 -21.98 -10.59
CA THR A 422 36.37 -21.53 -11.50
C THR A 422 35.41 -20.58 -10.81
N VAL A 423 34.81 -19.70 -11.61
CA VAL A 423 33.68 -18.87 -11.21
C VAL A 423 32.61 -19.00 -12.28
N ALA A 424 31.36 -19.25 -11.87
CA ALA A 424 30.25 -19.49 -12.78
C ALA A 424 28.95 -18.84 -12.27
N LEU A 425 28.16 -18.27 -13.16
CA LEU A 425 26.82 -17.80 -12.87
C LEU A 425 25.83 -18.96 -12.94
N ARG A 426 24.87 -18.94 -12.01
CA ARG A 426 23.80 -19.94 -11.91
C ARG A 426 22.47 -19.27 -11.56
N PRO A 427 21.35 -19.74 -12.12
CA PRO A 427 20.04 -19.30 -11.66
C PRO A 427 19.82 -19.74 -10.19
N GLY A 428 19.28 -18.83 -9.40
CA GLY A 428 18.60 -19.08 -8.13
C GLY A 428 17.14 -19.51 -8.35
N LYS A 429 16.44 -19.76 -7.24
CA LYS A 429 15.05 -20.27 -7.27
C LYS A 429 14.03 -19.29 -7.86
N THR A 430 14.35 -18.00 -7.82
CA THR A 430 13.50 -16.89 -8.29
C THR A 430 14.04 -16.24 -9.58
N ALA A 431 15.10 -16.81 -10.17
CA ALA A 431 15.69 -16.25 -11.38
C ALA A 431 14.71 -16.31 -12.55
N LEU A 432 14.59 -15.18 -13.26
CA LEU A 432 13.94 -15.14 -14.56
C LEU A 432 14.85 -15.78 -15.62
N ASP A 433 14.24 -16.21 -16.73
CA ASP A 433 15.02 -16.53 -17.92
C ASP A 433 15.61 -15.22 -18.49
N ARG A 434 16.95 -15.15 -18.45
CA ARG A 434 17.72 -14.03 -19.01
C ARG A 434 17.62 -13.92 -20.52
N ARG A 435 17.18 -14.98 -21.22
CA ARG A 435 17.28 -15.14 -22.68
C ARG A 435 18.68 -14.75 -23.19
N ASP A 436 19.68 -15.24 -22.46
CA ASP A 436 21.07 -14.84 -22.64
C ASP A 436 21.57 -15.21 -24.06
N PRO A 437 22.07 -14.24 -24.85
CA PRO A 437 22.60 -14.51 -26.18
C PRO A 437 23.99 -15.16 -26.18
N ARG A 438 24.74 -15.13 -25.08
CA ARG A 438 26.16 -15.55 -25.01
C ARG A 438 26.52 -16.42 -23.78
N PRO A 439 25.71 -17.39 -23.32
CA PRO A 439 25.86 -18.10 -22.02
C PRO A 439 27.14 -18.92 -21.81
N GLY A 440 28.08 -18.91 -22.76
CA GLY A 440 29.46 -19.36 -22.53
C GLY A 440 30.33 -18.37 -21.73
N ASN A 441 29.94 -17.10 -21.63
CA ASN A 441 30.64 -16.06 -20.87
C ASN A 441 30.22 -15.98 -19.38
N ASP A 442 29.15 -16.69 -19.01
CA ASP A 442 28.68 -16.94 -17.64
C ASP A 442 29.72 -17.66 -16.77
N THR A 443 30.80 -18.20 -17.34
CA THR A 443 31.83 -18.97 -16.63
C THR A 443 33.23 -18.51 -17.01
N ALA A 444 34.07 -18.27 -15.99
CA ALA A 444 35.47 -17.89 -16.15
C ALA A 444 36.40 -18.74 -15.27
N ARG A 445 37.70 -18.75 -15.63
CA ARG A 445 38.75 -19.44 -14.87
C ARG A 445 39.46 -18.48 -13.94
N ILE A 446 39.97 -19.05 -12.85
CA ILE A 446 40.87 -18.39 -11.90
C ILE A 446 42.19 -19.16 -11.96
N THR A 447 43.18 -18.62 -12.65
CA THR A 447 44.48 -19.26 -12.84
C THR A 447 45.46 -18.78 -11.78
N VAL A 448 46.06 -19.74 -11.08
CA VAL A 448 47.18 -19.51 -10.14
C VAL A 448 48.48 -19.90 -10.83
N GLU A 449 49.33 -18.92 -11.07
CA GLU A 449 50.67 -19.06 -11.66
C GLU A 449 51.74 -19.16 -10.55
N ARG A 450 53.01 -19.43 -10.91
CA ARG A 450 54.08 -19.75 -9.95
C ARG A 450 54.82 -18.53 -9.41
#